data_AF-A0AAE7J416-F1
#
_entry.id   AF-A0AAE7J416-F1
#
_cell.length_a   1.000
_cell.length_b   1.000
_cell.length_c   1.000
_cell.angle_alpha   90.00
_cell.angle_beta   90.00
_cell.angle_gamma   90.00
#
_symmetry.space_group_name_H-M   'P 1'
#
loop_
_entity.id
_entity.type
_entity.pdbx_description
1 polymer ?
#
loop_
_entity_poly.entity_id
_entity_poly.type
_entity_poly.pdbx_seq_one_letter_code
_entity_poly.pdbx_strand_id
1 'polypeptide(L)'
;MRCLRPLLCTLFALLWSSALCAGQAAWAAPGLCTGAVCADHITRSAKNHWQLVLRLNDQLGHREKVVMDCRALVLSPRAGQVDRGYATALGRRACRLAGELS
;
A
#
# COMPACT_ATOMS: atom_id res chain seq x y z
N MET A 1 53.30 -4.67 15.55
CA MET A 1 51.96 -5.30 15.46
C MET A 1 50.86 -4.51 16.21
N ARG A 2 50.85 -3.16 16.16
CA ARG A 2 49.92 -2.32 16.95
C ARG A 2 48.71 -1.77 16.17
N CYS A 3 48.68 -1.90 14.83
CA CYS A 3 47.60 -1.35 13.99
C CYS A 3 46.50 -2.35 13.60
N LEU A 4 46.66 -3.65 13.89
CA LEU A 4 45.70 -4.69 13.49
C LEU A 4 44.43 -4.69 14.35
N ARG A 5 44.56 -4.27 15.62
CA ARG A 5 43.50 -4.29 16.63
C ARG A 5 42.37 -3.27 16.38
N PRO A 6 42.62 -2.01 15.98
CA PRO A 6 41.53 -1.08 15.65
C PRO A 6 40.80 -1.47 14.34
N LEU A 7 41.52 -2.01 13.35
CA LEU A 7 40.95 -2.49 12.09
C LEU A 7 39.99 -3.67 12.27
N LEU A 8 40.32 -4.58 13.20
CA LEU A 8 39.44 -5.70 13.52
C LEU A 8 38.15 -5.21 14.20
N CYS A 9 38.24 -4.22 15.10
CA CYS A 9 37.07 -3.64 15.77
C CYS A 9 36.15 -2.88 14.80
N THR A 10 36.70 -2.13 13.85
CA THR A 10 35.89 -1.42 12.85
C THR A 10 35.19 -2.39 11.90
N LEU A 11 35.88 -3.44 11.45
CA LEU A 11 35.26 -4.49 10.62
C LEU A 11 34.14 -5.21 11.38
N PHE A 12 34.34 -5.53 12.65
CA PHE A 12 33.30 -6.17 13.47
C PHE A 12 32.09 -5.24 13.70
N ALA A 13 32.32 -3.95 13.92
CA ALA A 13 31.26 -2.97 14.05
C ALA A 13 30.46 -2.79 12.74
N LEU A 14 31.13 -2.80 11.59
CA LEU A 14 30.49 -2.75 10.27
C LEU A 14 29.66 -4.00 9.99
N LEU A 15 30.18 -5.19 10.29
CA LEU A 15 29.48 -6.47 10.18
C LEU A 15 28.25 -6.55 11.09
N TRP A 16 28.36 -6.01 12.31
CA TRP A 16 27.23 -5.99 13.25
C TRP A 16 26.15 -4.98 12.80
N SER A 17 26.57 -3.82 12.29
CA SER A 17 25.65 -2.78 11.82
C SER A 17 24.84 -3.23 10.61
N SER A 18 25.45 -3.96 9.67
CA SER A 18 24.74 -4.49 8.50
C SER A 18 23.75 -5.60 8.87
N ALA A 19 24.07 -6.44 9.86
CA ALA A 19 23.16 -7.47 10.36
C ALA A 19 21.90 -6.88 11.02
N LEU A 20 21.99 -5.74 11.71
CA LEU A 20 20.82 -5.07 12.30
C LEU A 20 19.88 -4.46 11.24
N CYS A 21 20.38 -4.05 10.09
CA CYS A 21 19.56 -3.46 9.03
C CYS A 21 18.90 -4.50 8.11
N ALA A 22 19.42 -5.73 8.02
CA ALA A 22 18.90 -6.77 7.13
C ALA A 22 17.52 -7.32 7.53
N GLY A 23 17.10 -7.12 8.79
CA GLY A 23 15.83 -7.64 9.32
C GLY A 23 14.61 -6.72 9.14
N GLN A 24 14.81 -5.50 8.65
CA GLN A 24 13.70 -4.56 8.43
C GLN A 24 13.12 -4.79 7.04
N ALA A 25 12.40 -5.91 6.88
CA ALA A 25 11.39 -5.98 5.84
C ALA A 25 10.45 -4.80 6.08
N ALA A 26 10.51 -3.78 5.22
CA ALA A 26 9.56 -2.69 5.25
C ALA A 26 8.18 -3.29 5.00
N TRP A 27 7.43 -3.56 6.08
CA TRP A 27 6.02 -3.92 6.00
C TRP A 27 5.37 -2.70 5.34
N ALA A 28 5.05 -2.82 4.05
CA ALA A 28 4.27 -1.81 3.35
C ALA A 28 3.08 -1.48 4.25
N ALA A 29 2.92 -0.19 4.57
CA ALA A 29 1.88 0.27 5.49
C ALA A 29 0.57 -0.45 5.16
N PRO A 30 -0.16 -0.96 6.17
CA PRO A 30 -1.32 -1.80 5.93
C PRO A 30 -2.25 -1.02 5.00
N GLY A 31 -2.47 -1.56 3.79
CA GLY A 31 -3.35 -0.94 2.83
C GLY A 31 -4.71 -0.64 3.47
N LEU A 32 -5.49 0.28 2.89
CA LEU A 32 -6.84 0.51 3.41
C LEU A 32 -7.65 -0.77 3.17
N CYS A 33 -8.12 -1.42 4.23
CA CYS A 33 -8.89 -2.66 4.13
C CYS A 33 -10.36 -2.45 4.50
N THR A 34 -11.23 -3.24 3.89
CA THR A 34 -12.64 -3.38 4.24
C THR A 34 -13.05 -4.84 4.01
N GLY A 35 -13.31 -5.56 5.10
CA GLY A 35 -13.53 -7.02 5.03
C GLY A 35 -12.32 -7.76 4.46
N ALA A 36 -12.56 -8.60 3.46
CA ALA A 36 -11.53 -9.43 2.82
C ALA A 36 -10.73 -8.71 1.71
N VAL A 37 -11.03 -7.45 1.41
CA VAL A 37 -10.40 -6.68 0.34
C VAL A 37 -9.57 -5.52 0.91
N CYS A 38 -8.34 -5.37 0.43
CA CYS A 38 -7.44 -4.30 0.79
C CYS A 38 -6.99 -3.52 -0.45
N ALA A 39 -6.71 -2.22 -0.28
CA ALA A 39 -6.07 -1.39 -1.27
C ALA A 39 -4.63 -1.10 -0.87
N ASP A 40 -3.66 -1.71 -1.55
CA ASP A 40 -2.23 -1.50 -1.30
C ASP A 40 -1.70 -0.18 -1.86
N HIS A 41 -2.41 0.41 -2.83
CA HIS A 41 -2.04 1.68 -3.42
C HIS A 41 -3.29 2.48 -3.79
N ILE A 42 -3.37 3.72 -3.33
CA ILE A 42 -4.45 4.66 -3.65
C ILE A 42 -3.81 5.96 -4.17
N THR A 43 -4.12 6.35 -5.40
CA THR A 43 -3.67 7.63 -5.97
C THR A 43 -4.84 8.43 -6.52
N ARG A 44 -4.64 9.74 -6.68
CA ARG A 44 -5.57 10.57 -7.45
C ARG A 44 -5.35 10.35 -8.94
N SER A 45 -6.43 10.34 -9.71
CA SER A 45 -6.37 10.33 -11.17
C SER A 45 -5.78 11.66 -11.67
N ALA A 46 -4.83 11.56 -12.60
CA ALA A 46 -4.25 12.73 -13.25
C ALA A 46 -5.24 13.45 -14.19
N LYS A 47 -6.26 12.74 -14.68
CA LYS A 47 -7.26 13.29 -15.59
C LYS A 47 -8.42 13.97 -14.85
N ASN A 48 -8.85 13.39 -13.75
CA ASN A 48 -10.00 13.85 -12.97
C ASN A 48 -9.64 13.86 -11.48
N HIS A 49 -9.45 15.03 -10.88
CA HIS A 49 -8.95 15.14 -9.50
C HIS A 49 -9.86 14.51 -8.44
N TRP A 50 -11.15 14.34 -8.75
CA TRP A 50 -12.16 13.69 -7.90
C TRP A 50 -12.23 12.17 -8.06
N GLN A 51 -11.40 11.59 -8.92
CA GLN A 51 -11.32 10.14 -9.08
C GLN A 51 -10.09 9.61 -8.36
N LEU A 52 -10.28 8.47 -7.69
CA LEU A 52 -9.18 7.71 -7.08
C LEU A 52 -8.91 6.45 -7.90
N VAL A 53 -7.64 6.11 -8.05
CA VAL A 53 -7.18 4.86 -8.65
C VAL A 53 -6.72 3.96 -7.51
N LEU A 54 -7.34 2.79 -7.36
CA LEU A 54 -7.05 1.85 -6.30
C LEU A 54 -6.44 0.58 -6.90
N ARG A 55 -5.36 0.09 -6.29
CA ARG A 55 -4.88 -1.29 -6.49
C ARG A 55 -5.45 -2.13 -5.37
N LEU A 56 -6.35 -3.03 -5.73
CA LEU A 56 -7.05 -3.93 -4.83
C LEU A 56 -6.35 -5.28 -4.80
N ASN A 57 -6.40 -5.92 -3.64
CA ASN A 57 -6.09 -7.32 -3.45
C ASN A 57 -7.09 -7.96 -2.47
N ASP A 58 -7.32 -9.26 -2.61
CA ASP A 58 -8.15 -10.03 -1.68
C ASP A 58 -7.41 -11.26 -1.13
N GLN A 59 -8.04 -11.94 -0.17
CA GLN A 59 -7.46 -13.13 0.48
C GLN A 59 -7.35 -14.35 -0.45
N LEU A 60 -8.04 -14.35 -1.59
CA LEU A 60 -7.95 -15.41 -2.60
C LEU A 60 -6.76 -15.17 -3.55
N GLY A 61 -6.06 -14.04 -3.40
CA GLY A 61 -4.92 -13.66 -4.22
C GLY A 61 -5.30 -12.92 -5.50
N HIS A 62 -6.58 -12.56 -5.69
CA HIS A 62 -6.97 -11.71 -6.81
C HIS A 62 -6.39 -10.31 -6.64
N ARG A 63 -6.06 -9.68 -7.77
CA ARG A 63 -5.51 -8.32 -7.81
C ARG A 63 -6.10 -7.54 -8.94
N GLU A 64 -6.54 -6.32 -8.66
CA GLU A 64 -7.20 -5.48 -9.65
C GLU A 64 -6.83 -4.01 -9.52
N LYS A 65 -6.73 -3.33 -10.66
CA LYS A 65 -6.68 -1.87 -10.70
C LYS A 65 -8.07 -1.35 -11.05
N VAL A 66 -8.67 -0.59 -10.14
CA VAL A 66 -10.00 -0.01 -10.30
C VAL A 66 -9.96 1.51 -10.14
N VAL A 67 -10.99 2.17 -10.61
CA VAL A 67 -11.19 3.62 -10.44
C VAL A 67 -12.46 3.85 -9.65
N MET A 68 -12.35 4.64 -8.58
CA MET A 68 -13.49 5.13 -7.81
C MET A 68 -13.80 6.56 -8.25
N ASP A 69 -15.01 6.79 -8.73
CA ASP A 69 -15.53 8.14 -8.93
C ASP A 69 -16.15 8.64 -7.61
N CYS A 70 -15.48 9.58 -6.95
CA CYS A 70 -15.93 10.05 -5.64
C CYS A 70 -17.16 10.97 -5.71
N ARG A 71 -17.48 11.57 -6.86
CA ARG A 71 -18.70 12.37 -7.01
C ARG A 71 -19.92 11.47 -7.18
N ALA A 72 -19.79 10.44 -8.01
CA ALA A 72 -20.87 9.50 -8.27
C ALA A 72 -20.96 8.37 -7.23
N LEU A 73 -19.92 8.19 -6.42
CA LEU A 73 -19.75 7.05 -5.51
C LEU A 73 -19.80 5.69 -6.22
N VAL A 74 -19.29 5.63 -7.44
CA VAL A 74 -19.32 4.45 -8.32
C VAL A 74 -17.90 3.94 -8.56
N LEU A 75 -17.72 2.63 -8.39
CA LEU A 75 -16.50 1.92 -8.74
C LEU A 75 -16.57 1.42 -10.19
N SER A 76 -15.45 1.53 -10.92
CA SER A 76 -15.27 1.03 -12.28
C SER A 76 -14.01 0.16 -12.38
N PRO A 77 -14.07 -0.99 -13.07
CA PRO A 77 -15.28 -1.60 -13.66
C PRO A 77 -16.24 -2.14 -12.60
N ARG A 78 -17.54 -2.23 -12.93
CA ARG A 78 -18.59 -2.69 -12.01
C ARG A 78 -18.50 -4.17 -11.65
N ALA A 79 -17.77 -4.96 -12.43
CA ALA A 79 -17.52 -6.39 -12.20
C ALA A 79 -16.02 -6.68 -12.22
N GLY A 80 -15.63 -7.78 -11.59
CA GLY A 80 -14.26 -8.27 -11.48
C GLY A 80 -14.20 -9.51 -10.59
N GLN A 81 -12.99 -10.08 -10.46
CA GLN A 81 -12.64 -11.16 -9.53
C GLN A 81 -12.69 -10.71 -8.07
N VAL A 82 -12.31 -9.46 -7.77
CA VAL A 82 -12.38 -8.91 -6.41
C VAL A 82 -13.82 -8.52 -6.08
N ASP A 83 -14.30 -8.93 -4.90
CA ASP A 83 -15.65 -8.64 -4.42
C ASP A 83 -16.00 -7.14 -4.48
N ARG A 84 -17.07 -6.83 -5.21
CA ARG A 84 -17.46 -5.46 -5.51
C ARG A 84 -18.19 -4.75 -4.38
N GLY A 85 -18.81 -5.50 -3.47
CA GLY A 85 -19.39 -4.94 -2.25
C GLY A 85 -18.31 -4.35 -1.36
N TYR A 86 -17.29 -5.16 -1.04
CA TYR A 86 -16.13 -4.71 -0.27
C TYR A 86 -15.33 -3.64 -1.00
N ALA A 87 -15.06 -3.80 -2.29
CA ALA A 87 -14.31 -2.81 -3.07
C ALA A 87 -15.03 -1.44 -3.15
N THR A 88 -16.36 -1.42 -3.31
CA THR A 88 -17.13 -0.17 -3.34
C THR A 88 -17.15 0.51 -1.96
N ALA A 89 -17.35 -0.26 -0.89
CA ALA A 89 -17.30 0.28 0.48
C ALA A 89 -15.93 0.86 0.80
N LEU A 90 -14.86 0.16 0.38
CA LEU A 90 -13.49 0.61 0.50
C LEU A 90 -13.24 1.91 -0.29
N GLY A 91 -13.69 1.98 -1.54
CA GLY A 91 -13.59 3.17 -2.38
C GLY A 91 -14.31 4.38 -1.77
N ARG A 92 -15.53 4.20 -1.22
CA ARG A 92 -16.27 5.26 -0.51
C ARG A 92 -15.52 5.76 0.72
N ARG A 93 -14.91 4.86 1.49
CA ARG A 93 -14.05 5.23 2.61
C ARG A 93 -12.82 6.01 2.15
N ALA A 94 -12.17 5.56 1.07
CA ALA A 94 -11.03 6.26 0.48
C ALA A 94 -11.40 7.68 0.03
N CYS A 95 -12.56 7.87 -0.60
CA CYS A 95 -13.06 9.19 -0.99
C CYS A 95 -13.26 10.14 0.21
N ARG A 96 -13.81 9.64 1.33
CA ARG A 96 -13.93 10.44 2.58
C ARG A 96 -12.56 10.84 3.12
N LEU A 97 -11.62 9.88 3.18
CA LEU A 97 -10.25 10.14 3.67
C LEU A 97 -9.48 11.09 2.75
N ALA A 98 -9.78 11.08 1.45
CA ALA A 98 -9.22 12.01 0.47
C ALA A 98 -9.89 13.40 0.51
N GLY A 99 -10.94 13.61 1.31
CA GLY A 99 -11.67 14.88 1.37
C GLY A 99 -12.54 15.16 0.13
N GLU A 100 -12.86 14.13 -0.67
CA GLU A 100 -13.74 14.28 -1.84
C GLU A 100 -15.24 14.29 -1.49
N LEU A 101 -15.57 13.86 -0.26
CA LEU A 101 -16.90 13.87 0.29
C LEU A 101 -16.86 14.81 1.49
N SER A 102 -17.51 15.96 1.37
CA SER A 102 -17.67 16.97 2.43
C SER A 102 -18.86 16.65 3.32
#